data_AF-A0A967DJT8-F1
#
_entry.id   AF-A0A967DJT8-F1
#
_cell.length_a   1.000
_cell.length_b   1.000
_cell.length_c   1.000
_cell.angle_alpha   90.00
_cell.angle_beta   90.00
_cell.angle_gamma   90.00
#
_symmetry.space_group_name_H-M   'P 1'
#
loop_
_entity.id
_entity.type
_entity.pdbx_description
1 polymer ?
#
loop_
_entity_poly.entity_id
_entity_poly.type
_entity_poly.pdbx_seq_one_letter_code
_entity_poly.pdbx_strand_id
1 'polypeptide(L)'
;MRVPSRNITGQVKAHALYWGFLAAKLAVAVALSGGILWFINVFFTPHTPLFHLNRYRFARDLAYTTLGGVWFLMSYGILYLAFWDQRYRCRTCLRRLLMPVETGSWSHMLRLGRPAMEYICPYGHGTLNIEELKIAGAIPPDWTEHGDIWSELFAAPTTGSGPGDTGKTEDR
;
A
#
# COMPACT_ATOMS: atom_id res chain seq x y z
N MET A 1 -4.71 31.86 2.41
CA MET A 1 -4.57 30.42 2.73
C MET A 1 -3.10 30.07 2.73
N ARG A 2 -2.48 29.93 3.90
CA ARG A 2 -1.06 29.57 4.02
C ARG A 2 -1.01 28.05 4.18
N VAL A 3 -0.62 27.35 3.11
CA VAL A 3 -0.40 25.90 3.18
C VAL A 3 0.64 25.65 4.28
N PRO A 4 0.36 24.83 5.31
CA PRO A 4 1.35 24.52 6.33
C PRO A 4 2.59 23.92 5.65
N SER A 5 3.75 24.54 5.89
CA SER A 5 5.01 24.09 5.31
C SER A 5 5.29 22.67 5.80
N ARG A 6 5.16 21.69 4.90
CA ARG A 6 5.50 20.29 5.17
C ARG A 6 6.95 20.21 5.66
N ASN A 7 7.17 19.55 6.79
CA ASN A 7 8.51 19.22 7.27
C ASN A 7 9.13 18.14 6.37
N ILE A 8 9.81 18.57 5.29
CA ILE A 8 10.41 17.71 4.26
C ILE A 8 11.32 16.63 4.89
N THR A 9 12.06 16.98 5.95
CA THR A 9 12.94 16.05 6.67
C THR A 9 12.20 14.90 7.35
N GLY A 10 11.01 15.12 7.88
CA GLY A 10 10.17 14.07 8.47
C GLY A 10 9.61 13.12 7.41
N GLN A 11 9.19 13.69 6.27
CA GLN A 11 8.65 12.93 5.14
C GLN A 11 9.70 12.00 4.53
N VAL A 12 10.93 12.49 4.31
CA VAL A 12 12.04 11.67 3.77
C VAL A 12 12.38 10.50 4.70
N LYS A 13 12.39 10.72 6.03
CA LYS A 13 12.64 9.65 7.01
C LYS A 13 11.54 8.59 6.96
N ALA A 14 10.27 8.99 6.92
CA ALA A 14 9.14 8.08 6.81
C ALA A 14 9.22 7.24 5.52
N HIS A 15 9.52 7.86 4.38
CA HIS A 15 9.74 7.14 3.12
C HIS A 15 10.90 6.15 3.20
N ALA A 16 12.04 6.54 3.77
CA ALA A 16 13.19 5.65 3.92
C ALA A 16 12.87 4.43 4.82
N LEU A 17 12.17 4.64 5.93
CA LEU A 17 11.71 3.54 6.79
C LEU A 17 10.71 2.63 6.07
N TYR A 18 9.83 3.21 5.25
CA TYR A 18 8.87 2.45 4.46
C TYR A 18 9.55 1.53 3.44
N TRP A 19 10.49 2.07 2.66
CA TRP A 19 11.27 1.28 1.69
C TRP A 19 12.19 0.29 2.38
N GLY A 20 12.78 0.65 3.52
CA GLY A 20 13.59 -0.26 4.34
C GLY A 20 12.79 -1.45 4.88
N PHE A 21 11.56 -1.24 5.33
CA PHE A 21 10.69 -2.32 5.80
C PHE A 21 10.29 -3.27 4.66
N LEU A 22 10.02 -2.73 3.45
CA LEU A 22 9.79 -3.54 2.26
C LEU A 22 11.03 -4.37 1.92
N ALA A 23 12.21 -3.74 1.90
CA ALA A 23 13.48 -4.42 1.62
C ALA A 23 13.77 -5.54 2.63
N ALA A 24 13.50 -5.32 3.91
CA ALA A 24 13.66 -6.33 4.95
C ALA A 24 12.74 -7.54 4.71
N LYS A 25 11.47 -7.33 4.37
CA LYS A 25 10.55 -8.43 4.01
C LYS A 25 11.02 -9.19 2.77
N LEU A 26 11.46 -8.48 1.74
CA LEU A 26 11.98 -9.09 0.53
C LEU A 26 13.23 -9.92 0.82
N ALA A 27 14.13 -9.43 1.68
CA ALA A 27 15.31 -10.17 2.11
C ALA A 27 14.92 -11.47 2.84
N VAL A 28 13.94 -11.44 3.74
CA VAL A 28 13.41 -12.64 4.41
C VAL A 28 12.77 -13.60 3.41
N ALA A 29 11.98 -13.10 2.46
CA ALA A 29 11.36 -13.91 1.42
C ALA A 29 12.39 -14.61 0.53
N VAL A 30 13.45 -13.89 0.13
CA VAL A 30 14.57 -14.43 -0.66
C VAL A 30 15.37 -15.45 0.13
N ALA A 31 15.63 -15.20 1.41
CA ALA A 31 16.33 -16.16 2.26
C ALA A 31 15.54 -17.47 2.41
N LEU A 32 14.23 -17.38 2.64
CA LEU A 32 13.35 -18.55 2.72
C LEU A 32 13.26 -19.30 1.40
N SER A 33 13.02 -18.60 0.29
CA SER A 33 12.94 -19.25 -1.03
C SER A 33 14.28 -19.88 -1.44
N GLY A 34 15.40 -19.19 -1.20
CA GLY A 34 16.75 -19.69 -1.45
C GLY A 34 17.06 -20.93 -0.62
N GLY A 35 16.67 -20.96 0.66
CA GLY A 35 16.83 -22.14 1.52
C GLY A 35 16.05 -23.36 1.01
N ILE A 36 14.81 -23.16 0.57
CA ILE A 36 13.98 -24.23 -0.01
C ILE A 36 14.58 -24.72 -1.33
N LEU A 37 15.04 -23.81 -2.19
CA LEU A 37 15.69 -24.18 -3.46
C LEU A 37 16.99 -24.96 -3.23
N TRP A 38 17.79 -24.52 -2.27
CA TRP A 38 19.02 -25.21 -1.87
C TRP A 38 18.71 -26.62 -1.37
N PHE A 39 17.69 -26.78 -0.53
CA PHE A 39 17.21 -28.08 -0.07
C PHE A 39 16.79 -28.98 -1.25
N ILE A 40 15.96 -28.49 -2.17
CA ILE A 40 15.54 -29.26 -3.35
C ILE A 40 16.77 -29.70 -4.17
N ASN A 41 17.74 -28.80 -4.39
CA ASN A 41 18.95 -29.10 -5.14
C ASN A 41 19.84 -30.13 -4.47
N VAL A 42 20.00 -30.11 -3.14
CA VAL A 42 20.84 -31.08 -2.41
C VAL A 42 20.22 -32.48 -2.41
N PHE A 43 18.90 -32.58 -2.24
CA PHE A 43 18.24 -33.89 -2.11
C PHE A 43 17.85 -34.52 -3.45
N PHE A 44 17.62 -33.73 -4.50
CA PHE A 44 17.03 -34.19 -5.75
C PHE A 44 17.85 -33.89 -7.01
N THR A 45 19.16 -33.60 -6.90
CA THR A 45 20.00 -33.26 -8.05
C THR A 45 19.94 -34.36 -9.13
N PRO A 46 19.41 -34.06 -10.34
CA PRO A 46 19.34 -35.05 -11.41
C PRO A 46 20.70 -35.16 -12.09
N HIS A 47 21.32 -36.34 -12.02
CA HIS A 47 22.46 -36.70 -12.86
C HIS A 47 21.96 -37.48 -14.07
N THR A 48 21.66 -36.83 -15.21
CA THR A 48 21.36 -37.57 -16.45
C THR A 48 21.77 -36.89 -17.76
N PRO A 49 22.35 -37.66 -18.71
CA PRO A 49 22.43 -37.30 -20.12
C PRO A 49 21.08 -37.46 -20.81
N LEU A 50 20.77 -36.54 -21.73
CA LEU A 50 19.45 -36.25 -22.35
C LEU A 50 18.67 -37.41 -23.02
N PHE A 51 19.21 -38.64 -23.12
CA PHE A 51 18.67 -39.67 -24.04
C PHE A 51 18.54 -41.10 -23.51
N HIS A 52 18.62 -41.36 -22.19
CA HIS A 52 18.43 -42.71 -21.64
C HIS A 52 17.13 -42.83 -20.80
N LEU A 53 16.07 -43.37 -21.38
CA LEU A 53 14.78 -43.60 -20.69
C LEU A 53 14.85 -44.80 -19.73
N ASN A 54 15.08 -44.53 -18.45
CA ASN A 54 14.78 -45.47 -17.36
C ASN A 54 13.56 -44.94 -16.60
N ARG A 55 12.51 -45.76 -16.43
CA ARG A 55 11.24 -45.36 -15.79
C ARG A 55 11.44 -44.75 -14.40
N TYR A 56 12.38 -45.28 -13.61
CA TYR A 56 12.72 -44.73 -12.29
C TYR A 56 13.44 -43.37 -12.35
N ARG A 57 14.22 -43.12 -13.42
CA ARG A 57 14.90 -41.84 -13.64
C ARG A 57 13.92 -40.78 -14.16
N PHE A 58 13.03 -41.16 -15.07
CA PHE A 58 11.96 -40.29 -15.58
C PHE A 58 11.03 -39.80 -14.46
N ALA A 59 10.58 -40.70 -13.58
CA ALA A 59 9.75 -40.30 -12.43
C ALA A 59 10.47 -39.34 -11.48
N ARG A 60 11.78 -39.50 -11.29
CA ARG A 60 12.61 -38.63 -10.45
C ARG A 60 12.83 -37.25 -11.06
N ASP A 61 13.06 -37.19 -12.37
CA ASP A 61 13.22 -35.93 -13.11
C ASP A 61 11.90 -35.15 -13.18
N LEU A 62 10.78 -35.86 -13.38
CA LEU A 62 9.45 -35.27 -13.29
C LEU A 62 9.15 -34.76 -11.87
N ALA A 63 9.54 -35.50 -10.84
CA ALA A 63 9.39 -35.05 -9.45
C ALA A 63 10.23 -33.79 -9.17
N TYR A 64 11.47 -33.73 -9.66
CA TYR A 64 12.33 -32.55 -9.50
C TYR A 64 11.76 -31.32 -10.21
N THR A 65 11.33 -31.46 -11.47
CA THR A 65 10.76 -30.36 -12.25
C THR A 65 9.42 -29.87 -11.68
N THR A 66 8.56 -30.77 -11.21
CA THR A 66 7.30 -30.40 -10.54
C THR A 66 7.56 -29.70 -9.21
N LEU A 67 8.52 -30.16 -8.40
CA LEU A 67 8.93 -29.47 -7.17
C LEU A 67 9.48 -28.07 -7.45
N GLY A 68 10.31 -27.92 -8.49
CA GLY A 68 10.79 -26.61 -8.94
C GLY A 68 9.67 -25.67 -9.37
N GLY A 69 8.66 -26.19 -10.08
CA GLY A 69 7.47 -25.43 -10.46
C GLY A 69 6.65 -24.96 -9.25
N VAL A 70 6.42 -25.84 -8.28
CA VAL A 70 5.72 -25.50 -7.03
C VAL A 70 6.50 -24.46 -6.23
N TRP A 71 7.82 -24.63 -6.11
CA TRP A 71 8.70 -23.65 -5.46
C TRP A 71 8.62 -22.27 -6.11
N PHE A 72 8.63 -22.22 -7.45
CA PHE A 72 8.52 -20.97 -8.18
C PHE A 72 7.20 -20.24 -7.90
N LEU A 73 6.07 -20.96 -7.94
CA LEU A 73 4.75 -20.41 -7.63
C LEU A 73 4.64 -19.92 -6.19
N MET A 74 5.16 -20.70 -5.23
CA MET A 74 5.23 -20.29 -3.83
C MET A 74 6.05 -19.02 -3.66
N SER A 75 7.24 -18.95 -4.26
CA SER A 75 8.12 -17.78 -4.18
C SER A 75 7.47 -16.53 -4.78
N TYR A 76 6.83 -16.67 -5.94
CA TYR A 76 6.05 -15.61 -6.58
C TYR A 76 4.90 -15.14 -5.68
N GLY A 77 4.16 -16.07 -5.07
CA GLY A 77 3.08 -15.77 -4.14
C GLY A 77 3.54 -14.98 -2.91
N ILE A 78 4.69 -15.34 -2.32
CA ILE A 78 5.25 -14.62 -1.16
C ILE A 78 5.65 -13.19 -1.55
N LEU A 79 6.29 -13.01 -2.72
CA LEU A 79 6.63 -11.68 -3.23
C LEU A 79 5.38 -10.84 -3.46
N TYR A 80 4.36 -11.43 -4.11
CA TYR A 80 3.08 -10.78 -4.34
C TYR A 80 2.42 -10.33 -3.03
N LEU A 81 2.38 -11.20 -2.01
CA LEU A 81 1.85 -10.88 -0.70
C LEU A 81 2.66 -9.79 0.02
N ALA A 82 3.99 -9.75 -0.16
CA ALA A 82 4.83 -8.69 0.41
C ALA A 82 4.49 -7.32 -0.19
N PHE A 83 4.29 -7.24 -1.52
CA PHE A 83 3.83 -6.03 -2.19
C PHE A 83 2.39 -5.67 -1.80
N TRP A 84 1.52 -6.66 -1.69
CA TRP A 84 0.12 -6.46 -1.29
C TRP A 84 0.01 -5.91 0.13
N ASP A 85 0.73 -6.48 1.11
CA ASP A 85 0.72 -5.97 2.50
C ASP A 85 1.26 -4.53 2.57
N GLN A 86 2.23 -4.17 1.72
CA GLN A 86 2.76 -2.81 1.67
C GLN A 86 1.72 -1.81 1.12
N ARG A 87 0.89 -2.22 0.16
CA ARG A 87 -0.15 -1.38 -0.45
C ARG A 87 -1.20 -0.90 0.55
N TYR A 88 -1.57 -1.75 1.51
CA TYR A 88 -2.57 -1.44 2.55
C TYR A 88 -1.96 -0.89 3.83
N ARG A 89 -0.71 -0.42 3.78
CA ARG A 89 0.00 0.12 4.94
C ARG A 89 0.19 1.63 4.78
N CYS A 90 -0.06 2.36 5.85
CA CYS A 90 0.21 3.79 5.90
C CYS A 90 1.71 4.06 5.70
N ARG A 91 2.04 5.01 4.81
CA ARG A 91 3.42 5.36 4.43
C ARG A 91 4.23 6.01 5.55
N THR A 92 3.56 6.61 6.53
CA THR A 92 4.20 7.28 7.68
C THR A 92 4.22 6.39 8.93
N CYS A 93 3.06 5.88 9.33
CA CYS A 93 2.90 5.07 10.54
C CYS A 93 3.38 3.64 10.40
N LEU A 94 3.52 3.12 9.17
CA LEU A 94 3.74 1.70 8.95
C LEU A 94 2.69 0.84 9.67
N ARG A 95 1.43 1.29 9.71
CA ARG A 95 0.31 0.48 10.23
C ARG A 95 -0.65 0.15 9.10
N ARG A 96 -1.33 -0.99 9.22
CA ARG A 96 -2.40 -1.34 8.28
C ARG A 96 -3.45 -0.23 8.32
N LEU A 97 -4.02 0.07 7.16
CA LEU A 97 -5.16 0.97 7.05
C LEU A 97 -6.39 0.19 7.49
N LEU A 98 -7.23 0.81 8.31
CA LEU A 98 -8.45 0.21 8.84
C LEU A 98 -9.65 1.04 8.38
N MET A 99 -10.84 0.45 8.46
CA MET A 99 -12.11 1.08 8.09
C MET A 99 -12.28 1.29 6.58
N PRO A 100 -12.81 0.29 5.85
CA PRO A 100 -13.29 0.50 4.48
C PRO A 100 -14.57 1.33 4.56
N VAL A 101 -14.51 2.58 4.11
CA VAL A 101 -15.67 3.45 3.94
C VAL A 101 -16.03 3.48 2.47
N GLU A 102 -17.26 3.13 2.14
CA GLU A 102 -17.79 3.31 0.79
C GLU A 102 -18.06 4.80 0.58
N THR A 103 -17.40 5.42 -0.40
CA THR A 103 -17.62 6.79 -0.81
C THR A 103 -18.23 6.84 -2.21
N GLY A 104 -19.22 7.70 -2.38
CA GLY A 104 -20.02 7.81 -3.61
C GLY A 104 -21.36 7.09 -3.53
N SER A 105 -22.16 7.18 -4.60
CA SER A 105 -23.42 6.44 -4.71
C SER A 105 -23.57 5.90 -6.13
N TRP A 106 -24.04 4.65 -6.24
CA TRP A 106 -24.29 3.99 -7.52
C TRP A 106 -25.32 4.76 -8.36
N SER A 107 -26.35 5.33 -7.71
CA SER A 107 -27.42 6.07 -8.38
C SER A 107 -26.99 7.43 -8.94
N HIS A 108 -25.95 8.05 -8.37
CA HIS A 108 -25.43 9.35 -8.82
C HIS A 108 -24.03 9.25 -9.42
N MET A 109 -23.66 8.08 -9.96
CA MET A 109 -22.32 7.83 -10.49
C MET A 109 -21.87 8.84 -11.58
N LEU A 110 -22.80 9.34 -12.39
CA LEU A 110 -22.51 10.34 -13.43
C LEU A 110 -22.34 11.77 -12.89
N ARG A 111 -22.77 12.05 -11.66
CA ARG A 111 -22.76 13.38 -11.04
C ARG A 111 -21.75 13.53 -9.91
N LEU A 112 -21.67 12.55 -9.00
CA LEU A 112 -20.86 12.60 -7.79
C LEU A 112 -19.52 11.85 -7.92
N GLY A 113 -19.24 11.29 -9.09
CA GLY A 113 -18.07 10.45 -9.32
C GLY A 113 -18.34 8.98 -9.05
N ARG A 114 -17.31 8.16 -9.27
CA ARG A 114 -17.41 6.70 -9.17
C ARG A 114 -17.44 6.26 -7.71
N PRO A 115 -18.17 5.18 -7.37
CA PRO A 115 -18.08 4.57 -6.06
C PRO A 115 -16.65 4.07 -5.82
N ALA A 116 -16.11 4.41 -4.66
CA ALA A 116 -14.77 4.03 -4.24
C ALA A 116 -14.77 3.56 -2.79
N MET A 117 -13.76 2.77 -2.44
CA MET A 117 -13.51 2.30 -1.09
C MET A 117 -12.32 3.06 -0.51
N GLU A 118 -12.58 3.87 0.51
CA GLU A 118 -11.57 4.64 1.22
C GLU A 118 -11.10 3.89 2.46
N TYR A 119 -9.79 3.69 2.57
CA TYR A 119 -9.15 3.14 3.76
C TYR A 119 -8.45 4.26 4.51
N ILE A 120 -8.77 4.41 5.80
CA ILE A 120 -8.30 5.55 6.60
C ILE A 120 -7.19 5.10 7.56
N CYS A 121 -6.16 5.93 7.75
CA CYS A 121 -5.19 5.71 8.82
C CYS A 121 -5.83 6.07 10.17
N PRO A 122 -5.80 5.20 11.21
CA PRO A 122 -6.40 5.49 12.52
C PRO A 122 -5.75 6.68 13.24
N TYR A 123 -4.55 7.08 12.82
CA TYR A 123 -3.83 8.24 13.35
C TYR A 123 -3.99 9.51 12.49
N GLY A 124 -4.79 9.48 11.42
CA GLY A 124 -5.08 10.65 10.60
C GLY A 124 -4.01 11.05 9.57
N HIS A 125 -2.98 10.24 9.34
CA HIS A 125 -1.89 10.59 8.41
C HIS A 125 -2.27 10.62 6.92
N GLY A 126 -3.42 10.05 6.56
CA GLY A 126 -3.84 9.96 5.17
C GLY A 126 -4.86 8.87 4.92
N THR A 127 -5.31 8.86 3.68
CA THR A 127 -6.37 8.00 3.16
C THR A 127 -5.90 7.34 1.86
N LEU A 128 -6.28 6.08 1.68
CA LEU A 128 -6.03 5.31 0.46
C LEU A 128 -7.38 5.10 -0.22
N ASN A 129 -7.55 5.69 -1.41
CA ASN A 129 -8.76 5.52 -2.19
C ASN A 129 -8.55 4.38 -3.22
N ILE A 130 -9.44 3.38 -3.18
CA ILE A 130 -9.45 2.25 -4.09
C ILE A 130 -10.77 2.26 -4.83
N GLU A 131 -10.75 2.56 -6.12
CA GLU A 131 -11.95 2.49 -6.96
C GLU A 131 -12.52 1.07 -6.98
N GLU A 132 -13.83 0.95 -6.69
CA GLU A 132 -14.54 -0.33 -6.71
C GLU A 132 -14.79 -0.78 -8.15
N LEU A 133 -15.14 0.16 -9.03
CA LEU A 133 -15.52 -0.12 -10.41
C LEU A 133 -14.50 0.42 -11.43
N LYS A 134 -13.74 -0.49 -12.04
CA LYS A 134 -12.73 -0.19 -13.06
C LYS A 134 -13.31 -0.34 -14.48
N ILE A 135 -13.95 0.72 -14.99
CA ILE A 135 -14.56 0.69 -16.34
C ILE A 135 -13.53 0.91 -17.45
N ALA A 136 -12.52 1.75 -17.21
CA ALA A 136 -11.54 2.14 -18.23
C ALA A 136 -10.12 2.04 -17.65
N GLY A 137 -9.42 0.95 -17.98
CA GLY A 137 -8.02 0.75 -17.63
C GLY A 137 -7.72 0.43 -16.15
N ALA A 138 -6.46 0.11 -15.89
CA ALA A 138 -5.94 -0.12 -14.55
C ALA A 138 -5.65 1.22 -13.87
N ILE A 139 -6.61 1.73 -13.10
CA ILE A 139 -6.41 2.94 -12.31
C ILE A 139 -5.61 2.57 -11.04
N PRO A 140 -4.41 3.16 -10.83
CA PRO A 140 -3.64 2.91 -9.62
C PRO A 140 -4.38 3.48 -8.40
N PRO A 141 -4.19 2.87 -7.21
CA PRO A 141 -4.83 3.39 -6.01
C PRO A 141 -4.25 4.77 -5.70
N ASP A 142 -5.11 5.72 -5.32
CA ASP A 142 -4.63 7.05 -4.99
C ASP A 142 -4.39 7.16 -3.48
N TRP A 143 -3.24 7.74 -3.12
CA TRP A 143 -2.91 8.00 -1.72
C TRP A 143 -2.92 9.50 -1.48
N THR A 144 -3.88 9.92 -0.67
CA THR A 144 -4.05 11.31 -0.24
C THR A 144 -3.48 11.48 1.16
N GLU A 145 -2.34 12.16 1.24
CA GLU A 145 -1.71 12.51 2.52
C GLU A 145 -2.48 13.65 3.17
N HIS A 146 -2.92 13.45 4.41
CA HIS A 146 -3.55 14.50 5.22
C HIS A 146 -2.51 15.07 6.18
N GLY A 147 -2.49 16.40 6.31
CA GLY A 147 -1.75 17.05 7.39
C GLY A 147 -2.39 16.76 8.74
N ASP A 148 -1.86 17.37 9.80
CA ASP A 148 -2.53 17.30 11.11
C ASP A 148 -3.88 18.03 11.02
N ILE A 149 -4.96 17.25 10.82
CA ILE A 149 -6.33 17.75 10.57
C ILE A 149 -6.78 18.65 11.73
N TRP A 150 -6.23 18.41 12.93
CA TRP A 150 -6.53 19.16 14.13
C TRP A 150 -5.83 20.51 14.22
N SER A 151 -4.75 20.72 13.45
CA SER A 151 -4.01 21.98 13.47
C SER A 151 -4.86 23.18 13.08
N GLU A 152 -5.85 22.98 12.20
CA GLU A 152 -6.81 24.03 11.80
C GLU A 152 -7.83 24.34 12.91
N LEU A 153 -8.20 23.34 13.71
CA LEU A 153 -9.16 23.51 14.81
C LEU A 153 -8.52 24.22 16.02
N PHE A 154 -7.22 23.95 16.26
CA PHE A 154 -6.44 24.54 17.34
C PHE A 154 -5.74 25.84 16.94
N ALA A 155 -5.74 26.20 15.66
CA ALA A 155 -5.41 27.55 15.21
C ALA A 155 -6.53 28.49 15.67
N ALA A 156 -6.43 28.99 16.91
CA ALA A 156 -7.40 29.91 17.47
C ALA A 156 -7.64 31.10 16.52
N PRO A 157 -8.89 31.56 16.35
CA PRO A 157 -9.16 32.78 15.61
C PRO A 157 -8.57 33.96 16.39
N THR A 158 -7.39 34.44 15.98
CA THR A 158 -6.93 35.77 16.35
C THR A 158 -7.70 36.81 15.53
N THR A 159 -9.01 36.88 15.74
CA THR A 159 -9.85 38.01 15.29
C THR A 159 -10.65 38.51 16.48
N GLY A 160 -9.92 39.07 17.44
CA GLY A 160 -10.44 40.19 18.22
C GLY A 160 -10.47 41.42 17.33
N SER A 161 -11.55 41.59 16.56
CA SER A 161 -12.01 42.90 16.10
C SER A 161 -13.48 42.99 16.52
N GLY A 162 -13.71 43.73 17.61
CA GLY A 162 -14.97 43.73 18.36
C GLY A 162 -16.17 44.29 17.57
N PRO A 163 -17.38 44.11 18.10
CA PRO A 163 -18.60 44.69 17.55
C PRO A 163 -18.65 46.18 17.95
N GLY A 164 -18.44 47.06 16.98
CA GLY A 164 -18.55 48.52 17.11
C GLY A 164 -19.45 49.06 16.02
N ASP A 165 -20.75 48.89 16.23
CA ASP A 165 -21.86 49.76 15.85
C ASP A 165 -21.50 51.02 15.03
N THR A 166 -21.85 51.05 13.74
CA THR A 166 -22.03 52.30 12.98
C THR A 166 -23.53 52.61 12.87
N GLY A 167 -24.10 52.99 14.02
CA GLY A 167 -25.43 53.57 14.15
C GLY A 167 -25.41 55.08 13.86
N LYS A 168 -25.98 55.44 12.72
CA LYS A 168 -26.82 56.62 12.45
C LYS A 168 -26.81 57.77 13.49
N THR A 169 -26.27 58.93 13.11
CA THR A 169 -26.77 60.24 13.58
C THR A 169 -27.10 61.10 12.36
N GLU A 170 -28.41 61.14 12.08
CA GLU A 170 -29.10 62.25 11.42
C GLU A 170 -29.09 63.39 12.45
N ASP A 171 -28.67 64.60 12.07
CA ASP A 171 -29.03 65.92 12.67
C ASP A 171 -28.01 67.00 12.24
N ARG A 172 -28.27 67.69 11.11
CA ARG A 172 -28.35 69.17 10.96
C ARG A 172 -28.30 69.62 9.51
#